data_AF-A0A2W6AEN5-F1
#
_entry.id   AF-A0A2W6AEN5-F1
#
_cell.length_a   1.000
_cell.length_b   1.000
_cell.length_c   1.000
_cell.angle_alpha   90.00
_cell.angle_beta   90.00
_cell.angle_gamma   90.00
#
_symmetry.space_group_name_H-M   'P 1'
#
loop_
_entity.id
_entity.type
_entity.pdbx_description
1 polymer ?
#
loop_
_entity_poly.entity_id
_entity_poly.type
_entity_poly.pdbx_seq_one_letter_code
_entity_poly.pdbx_strand_id
1 'polypeptide(L)'
;MKARKTRIELADGRELIYYDEQPASERVAVDSRRLPQTIVHSEVRRDPLRGEWVIMASHRQGRTHLPPAENCPLCPSTPGRQTEIPSADYDVVVFENRFPSLTERTDPPEAGDELVPRRPGVGRCEVVCFTADHDASFGGLSTARLRTVVDVLADRTRELSAMAGVEQVFPFENRGEEIGVTLHHPHGQIYAYPFVAPVTARMLESARRHRDSVGGCLFCAVLAAEERAGVRVVGTSEGWVAFVPAAARWPFEVHVYPTRHLPDLAALDDAERDALVPLLKDVLARFDGLFDAPMPYMATWHQAPVHEDRELGHLHL
;
A
#
# COMPACT_ATOMS: atom_id res chain seq x y z
N MET A 1 6.10 -2.92 21.52
CA MET A 1 5.48 -1.69 22.09
C MET A 1 4.85 -0.96 20.91
N LYS A 2 3.55 -0.60 20.97
CA LYS A 2 2.89 0.03 19.82
C LYS A 2 3.45 1.44 19.60
N ALA A 3 3.75 1.78 18.34
CA ALA A 3 4.24 3.10 17.97
C ALA A 3 3.25 4.21 18.41
N ARG A 4 3.79 5.34 18.86
CA ARG A 4 3.01 6.53 19.20
C ARG A 4 2.54 7.19 17.91
N LYS A 5 1.23 7.30 17.75
CA LYS A 5 0.60 7.97 16.61
C LYS A 5 0.38 9.46 16.91
N THR A 6 0.94 10.35 16.09
CA THR A 6 0.73 11.81 16.21
C THR A 6 0.31 12.40 14.87
N ARG A 7 -0.77 13.19 14.85
CA ARG A 7 -1.30 13.83 13.64
C ARG A 7 -0.98 15.31 13.63
N ILE A 8 -0.62 15.84 12.47
CA ILE A 8 -0.47 17.27 12.20
C ILE A 8 -1.14 17.63 10.88
N GLU A 9 -1.38 18.92 10.67
CA GLU A 9 -1.82 19.47 9.39
C GLU A 9 -0.61 20.10 8.68
N LEU A 10 -0.42 19.78 7.40
CA LEU A 10 0.58 20.38 6.52
C LEU A 10 0.12 21.78 6.07
N ALA A 11 1.04 22.59 5.55
CA ALA A 11 0.77 23.98 5.17
C ALA A 11 -0.28 24.13 4.06
N ASP A 12 -0.55 23.07 3.29
CA ASP A 12 -1.57 23.01 2.25
C ASP A 12 -2.88 22.32 2.70
N GLY A 13 -3.02 22.02 4.00
CA GLY A 13 -4.22 21.47 4.62
C GLY A 13 -4.34 19.94 4.55
N ARG A 14 -3.32 19.24 4.03
CA ARG A 14 -3.25 17.77 4.04
C ARG A 14 -2.86 17.23 5.41
N GLU A 15 -3.33 16.04 5.76
CA GLU A 15 -2.92 15.37 7.00
C GLU A 15 -1.53 14.71 6.85
N LEU A 16 -0.73 14.81 7.90
CA LEU A 16 0.46 13.99 8.11
C LEU A 16 0.40 13.30 9.48
N ILE A 17 0.79 12.04 9.52
CA ILE A 17 0.72 11.15 10.68
C ILE A 17 2.10 10.55 10.94
N TYR A 18 2.69 10.87 12.08
CA TYR A 18 3.89 10.22 12.59
C TYR A 18 3.54 8.94 13.36
N TYR A 19 4.34 7.90 13.18
CA TYR A 19 4.32 6.65 13.94
C TYR A 19 5.71 6.45 14.56
N ASP A 20 5.88 6.93 15.79
CA ASP A 20 7.17 6.94 16.49
C ASP A 20 7.34 5.73 17.41
N GLU A 21 8.47 5.05 17.31
CA GLU A 21 8.83 3.87 18.11
C GLU A 21 9.17 4.27 19.55
N GLN A 22 9.67 5.49 19.76
CA GLN A 22 9.97 6.03 21.08
C GLN A 22 9.05 7.20 21.46
N PRO A 23 8.55 7.24 22.71
CA PRO A 23 7.58 8.26 23.14
C PRO A 23 8.15 9.69 23.29
N ALA A 24 9.47 9.88 23.18
CA ALA A 24 10.17 11.12 23.57
C ALA A 24 10.09 12.28 22.55
N SER A 25 9.66 12.03 21.31
CA SER A 25 9.51 13.08 20.27
C SER A 25 8.13 13.71 20.34
N GLU A 26 7.97 14.81 21.07
CA GLU A 26 6.78 15.65 20.88
C GLU A 26 6.85 16.30 19.48
N ARG A 27 6.00 15.85 18.56
CA ARG A 27 5.95 16.35 17.18
C ARG A 27 5.24 17.72 17.17
N VAL A 28 5.98 18.77 17.53
CA VAL A 28 5.48 20.17 17.63
C VAL A 28 5.82 21.04 16.42
N ALA A 29 6.58 20.51 15.48
CA ALA A 29 7.08 21.27 14.36
C ALA A 29 5.97 21.59 13.34
N VAL A 30 5.97 22.84 12.86
CA VAL A 30 4.95 23.39 11.97
C VAL A 30 5.51 23.44 10.55
N ASP A 31 4.75 22.92 9.59
CA ASP A 31 5.04 23.12 8.19
C ASP A 31 4.87 24.60 7.83
N SER A 32 5.97 25.25 7.43
CA SER A 32 6.01 26.67 7.09
C SER A 32 6.21 26.93 5.59
N ARG A 33 6.09 25.88 4.76
CA ARG A 33 6.21 26.00 3.30
C ARG A 33 5.08 26.86 2.76
N ARG A 34 5.40 27.72 1.79
CA ARG A 34 4.40 28.50 1.05
C ARG A 34 4.00 27.76 -0.21
N LEU A 35 3.00 26.89 -0.08
CA LEU A 35 2.50 26.09 -1.19
C LEU A 35 1.17 26.69 -1.69
N PRO A 36 0.94 26.76 -3.02
CA PRO A 36 -0.40 27.00 -3.52
C PRO A 36 -1.30 25.83 -3.13
N GLN A 37 -2.59 26.10 -2.92
CA GLN A 37 -3.55 25.01 -2.78
C GLN A 37 -3.57 24.17 -4.06
N THR A 38 -3.50 22.85 -3.90
CA THR A 38 -3.57 21.93 -5.04
C THR A 38 -5.03 21.75 -5.41
N ILE A 39 -5.40 22.14 -6.64
CA ILE A 39 -6.72 21.83 -7.20
C ILE A 39 -6.64 20.42 -7.78
N VAL A 40 -7.42 19.50 -7.20
CA VAL A 40 -7.45 18.10 -7.59
C VAL A 40 -8.72 17.85 -8.40
N HIS A 41 -8.57 17.56 -9.68
CA HIS A 41 -9.64 17.02 -10.51
C HIS A 41 -9.43 15.51 -10.66
N SER A 42 -10.32 14.73 -10.05
CA SER A 42 -10.32 13.27 -10.14
C SER A 42 -11.72 12.75 -10.44
N GLU A 43 -11.81 11.89 -11.46
CA GLU A 43 -13.02 11.15 -11.78
C GLU A 43 -12.70 9.69 -12.06
N VAL A 44 -13.72 8.85 -12.01
CA VAL A 44 -13.66 7.46 -12.44
C VAL A 44 -14.62 7.24 -13.59
N ARG A 45 -14.16 6.53 -14.62
CA ARG A 45 -14.93 6.20 -15.82
C ARG A 45 -15.04 4.69 -15.94
N ARG A 46 -16.20 4.17 -16.32
CA ARG A 46 -16.36 2.73 -16.54
C ARG A 46 -16.06 2.36 -17.99
N ASP A 47 -15.06 1.51 -18.22
CA ASP A 47 -14.73 0.96 -19.54
C ASP A 47 -15.88 0.05 -20.01
N PRO A 48 -16.57 0.36 -21.12
CA PRO A 48 -17.67 -0.47 -21.62
C PRO A 48 -17.23 -1.84 -22.13
N LEU A 49 -15.96 -2.03 -22.50
CA LEU A 49 -15.45 -3.29 -23.04
C LEU A 49 -15.07 -4.30 -21.95
N ARG A 50 -14.58 -3.80 -20.81
CA ARG A 50 -14.13 -4.65 -19.69
C ARG A 50 -15.08 -4.61 -18.49
N GLY A 51 -15.95 -3.60 -18.43
CA GLY A 51 -16.83 -3.35 -17.29
C GLY A 51 -16.09 -2.80 -16.05
N GLU A 52 -14.85 -2.35 -16.22
CA GLU A 52 -13.91 -1.95 -15.17
C GLU A 52 -13.95 -0.44 -14.91
N TRP A 53 -13.76 -0.02 -13.66
CA TRP A 53 -13.59 1.40 -13.33
C TRP A 53 -12.12 1.82 -13.50
N VAL A 54 -11.92 2.94 -14.20
CA VAL A 54 -10.61 3.52 -14.49
C VAL A 54 -10.53 4.92 -13.89
N ILE A 55 -9.45 5.20 -13.17
CA ILE A 55 -9.20 6.51 -12.55
C ILE A 55 -8.61 7.46 -13.57
N MET A 56 -9.20 8.65 -13.68
CA MET A 56 -8.72 9.76 -14.50
C MET A 56 -8.29 10.92 -13.60
N ALA A 57 -6.99 11.19 -13.55
CA ALA A 57 -6.39 12.22 -12.71
C ALA A 57 -5.39 13.06 -13.53
N SER A 58 -5.90 13.97 -14.36
CA SER A 58 -5.11 14.74 -15.34
C SER A 58 -4.09 15.69 -14.71
N HIS A 59 -4.40 16.22 -13.52
CA HIS A 59 -3.53 17.13 -12.75
C HIS A 59 -2.19 16.48 -12.35
N ARG A 60 -2.06 15.14 -12.43
CA ARG A 60 -0.84 14.41 -12.06
C ARG A 60 0.33 14.58 -13.04
N GLN A 61 0.14 15.24 -14.18
CA GLN A 61 1.24 15.52 -15.13
C GLN A 61 2.37 16.37 -14.51
N GLY A 62 2.06 17.21 -13.52
CA GLY A 62 3.03 18.06 -12.83
C GLY A 62 3.76 17.38 -11.65
N ARG A 63 3.66 16.06 -11.50
CA ARG A 63 4.27 15.34 -10.37
C ARG A 63 5.78 15.52 -10.35
N THR A 64 6.35 15.61 -9.15
CA THR A 64 7.80 15.55 -8.97
C THR A 64 8.35 14.26 -9.57
N HIS A 65 9.35 14.38 -10.43
CA HIS A 65 9.92 13.24 -11.16
C HIS A 65 11.44 13.20 -10.95
N LEU A 66 11.90 12.20 -10.19
CA LEU A 66 13.32 11.94 -9.91
C LEU A 66 14.09 13.22 -9.51
N PRO A 67 13.66 13.90 -8.43
CA PRO A 67 14.42 15.03 -7.93
C PRO A 67 15.78 14.53 -7.43
N PRO A 68 16.86 15.33 -7.54
CA PRO A 68 18.10 15.06 -6.81
C PRO A 68 17.82 14.81 -5.32
N ALA A 69 18.64 14.01 -4.64
CA ALA A 69 18.41 13.62 -3.23
C ALA A 69 18.28 14.85 -2.29
N GLU A 70 19.01 15.92 -2.56
CA GLU A 70 18.93 17.23 -1.88
C GLU A 70 17.56 17.92 -2.03
N ASN A 71 16.76 17.51 -3.00
CA ASN A 71 15.40 17.99 -3.26
C ASN A 71 14.34 16.90 -2.99
N CYS A 72 14.72 15.79 -2.36
CA CYS A 72 13.78 14.74 -1.99
C CYS A 72 12.72 15.30 -1.02
N PRO A 73 11.41 15.19 -1.34
CA PRO A 73 10.33 15.65 -0.49
C PRO A 73 10.09 14.74 0.72
N LEU A 74 10.62 13.51 0.71
CA LEU A 74 10.44 12.49 1.74
C LEU A 74 11.58 12.47 2.77
N CYS A 75 12.63 13.27 2.58
CA CYS A 75 13.65 13.46 3.62
C CYS A 75 13.09 14.32 4.76
N PRO A 76 13.64 14.21 5.98
CA PRO A 76 13.38 15.17 7.05
C PRO A 76 13.71 16.61 6.63
N SER A 77 12.98 17.57 7.17
CA SER A 77 13.28 19.00 7.01
C SER A 77 14.48 19.40 7.87
N THR A 78 15.34 20.27 7.34
CA THR A 78 16.50 20.82 8.04
C THR A 78 16.49 22.36 7.96
N PRO A 79 17.25 23.08 8.81
CA PRO A 79 17.39 24.52 8.67
C PRO A 79 17.82 24.91 7.24
N GLY A 80 16.97 25.69 6.55
CA GLY A 80 17.20 26.10 5.16
C GLY A 80 16.66 25.15 4.08
N ARG A 81 16.15 23.96 4.44
CA ARG A 81 15.53 22.99 3.52
C ARG A 81 14.25 22.43 4.12
N GLN A 82 13.11 22.83 3.56
CA GLN A 82 11.81 22.33 3.98
C GLN A 82 11.30 21.27 3.00
N THR A 83 10.76 20.17 3.54
CA THR A 83 10.25 19.01 2.80
C THR A 83 8.79 18.73 3.15
N GLU A 84 8.18 17.65 2.66
CA GLU A 84 6.82 17.23 3.08
C GLU A 84 6.75 16.81 4.55
N ILE A 85 7.89 16.56 5.17
CA ILE A 85 7.98 16.09 6.55
C ILE A 85 8.62 17.22 7.37
N PRO A 86 7.80 18.05 8.04
CA PRO A 86 8.28 19.22 8.77
C PRO A 86 8.90 18.81 10.11
N SER A 87 9.85 17.87 10.11
CA SER A 87 10.56 17.40 11.29
C SER A 87 11.99 17.05 10.94
N ALA A 88 12.90 17.11 11.92
CA ALA A 88 14.32 16.82 11.74
C ALA A 88 14.62 15.31 11.64
N ASP A 89 13.68 14.47 12.09
CA ASP A 89 13.72 13.03 11.99
C ASP A 89 12.30 12.46 11.90
N TYR A 90 12.18 11.15 11.66
CA TYR A 90 10.96 10.38 11.85
C TYR A 90 11.27 8.88 11.79
N ASP A 91 10.38 8.08 12.39
CA ASP A 91 10.47 6.62 12.27
C ASP A 91 9.70 6.13 11.04
N VAL A 92 8.37 6.22 11.07
CA VAL A 92 7.51 6.01 9.90
C VAL A 92 6.54 7.19 9.84
N VAL A 93 6.29 7.69 8.63
CA VAL A 93 5.31 8.76 8.41
C VAL A 93 4.34 8.41 7.31
N VAL A 94 3.07 8.77 7.49
CA VAL A 94 2.02 8.63 6.49
C VAL A 94 1.44 9.99 6.21
N PHE A 95 1.29 10.38 4.95
CA PHE A 95 0.62 11.62 4.60
C PHE A 95 -0.15 11.51 3.29
N GLU A 96 -1.16 12.35 3.11
CA GLU A 96 -1.92 12.40 1.86
C GLU A 96 -1.01 12.78 0.69
N ASN A 97 -1.08 12.04 -0.42
CA ASN A 97 -0.26 12.31 -1.59
C ASN A 97 -0.59 13.70 -2.16
N ARG A 98 0.44 14.50 -2.45
CA ARG A 98 0.28 15.84 -3.03
C ARG A 98 -0.35 15.85 -4.42
N PHE A 99 -0.17 14.77 -5.18
CA PHE A 99 -0.73 14.57 -6.52
C PHE A 99 -1.60 13.30 -6.54
N PRO A 100 -2.70 13.27 -5.77
CA PRO A 100 -3.43 12.05 -5.50
C PRO A 100 -4.28 11.62 -6.71
N SER A 101 -4.39 10.32 -6.94
CA SER A 101 -5.30 9.81 -7.98
C SER A 101 -6.76 9.88 -7.53
N LEU A 102 -7.02 9.87 -6.22
CA LEU A 102 -8.33 9.88 -5.58
C LEU A 102 -8.30 10.87 -4.42
N THR A 103 -9.39 11.61 -4.22
CA THR A 103 -9.46 12.65 -3.18
C THR A 103 -10.86 12.74 -2.59
N GLU A 104 -10.95 13.07 -1.30
CA GLU A 104 -12.22 13.38 -0.64
C GLU A 104 -12.83 14.69 -1.16
N ARG A 105 -11.98 15.57 -1.72
CA ARG A 105 -12.34 16.91 -2.19
C ARG A 105 -12.23 16.98 -3.71
N THR A 106 -13.21 16.42 -4.41
CA THR A 106 -13.35 16.58 -5.87
C THR A 106 -14.78 16.96 -6.22
N ASP A 107 -14.91 17.89 -7.18
CA ASP A 107 -16.21 18.20 -7.75
C ASP A 107 -16.76 17.00 -8.53
N PRO A 108 -18.09 16.85 -8.62
CA PRO A 108 -18.69 15.89 -9.52
C PRO A 108 -18.24 16.16 -10.96
N PRO A 109 -17.90 15.11 -11.73
CA PRO A 109 -17.61 15.30 -13.14
C PRO A 109 -18.89 15.73 -13.88
N GLU A 110 -18.72 16.30 -15.06
CA GLU A 110 -19.82 16.38 -16.03
C GLU A 110 -20.44 14.99 -16.23
N ALA A 111 -21.75 14.95 -16.43
CA ALA A 111 -22.46 13.69 -16.64
C ALA A 111 -21.81 12.89 -17.78
N GLY A 112 -21.56 11.60 -17.52
CA GLY A 112 -21.19 10.66 -18.58
C GLY A 112 -22.38 10.40 -19.50
N ASP A 113 -22.10 9.86 -20.68
CA ASP A 113 -23.15 9.22 -21.48
C ASP A 113 -23.47 7.81 -20.92
N GLU A 114 -24.50 7.16 -21.47
CA GLU A 114 -24.92 5.83 -21.05
C GLU A 114 -23.83 4.76 -21.27
N LEU A 115 -22.98 4.95 -22.28
CA LEU A 115 -21.95 3.99 -22.66
C LEU A 115 -20.73 4.08 -21.73
N VAL A 116 -20.37 5.28 -21.28
CA VAL A 116 -19.24 5.54 -20.39
C VAL A 116 -19.71 6.29 -19.15
N PRO A 117 -20.30 5.57 -18.16
CA PRO A 117 -20.65 6.14 -16.87
C PRO A 117 -19.44 6.81 -16.20
N ARG A 118 -19.68 7.98 -15.61
CA ARG A 118 -18.69 8.79 -14.88
C ARG A 118 -19.13 8.99 -13.44
N ARG A 119 -18.18 8.96 -12.51
CA ARG A 119 -18.40 9.29 -11.09
C ARG A 119 -17.23 10.11 -10.57
N PRO A 120 -17.40 10.92 -9.51
CA PRO A 120 -16.26 11.59 -8.88
C PRO A 120 -15.29 10.54 -8.31
N GLY A 121 -13.99 10.83 -8.39
CA GLY A 121 -12.92 9.97 -7.89
C GLY A 121 -12.74 10.11 -6.37
N VAL A 122 -13.82 9.93 -5.62
CA VAL A 122 -13.83 10.04 -4.16
C VAL A 122 -13.00 8.90 -3.57
N GLY A 123 -12.06 9.23 -2.71
CA GLY A 123 -11.18 8.24 -2.07
C GLY A 123 -9.97 8.92 -1.48
N ARG A 124 -8.90 8.16 -1.23
CA ARG A 124 -7.69 8.70 -0.62
C ARG A 124 -6.44 7.99 -1.12
N CYS A 125 -5.40 8.77 -1.40
CA CYS A 125 -4.09 8.26 -1.75
C CYS A 125 -3.08 8.72 -0.69
N GLU A 126 -2.39 7.80 -0.05
CA GLU A 126 -1.38 8.09 0.97
C GLU A 126 -0.01 7.64 0.53
N VAL A 127 1.02 8.35 0.98
CA VAL A 127 2.43 7.96 0.91
C VAL A 127 2.85 7.50 2.30
N VAL A 128 3.54 6.36 2.39
CA VAL A 128 4.05 5.77 3.63
C VAL A 128 5.58 5.77 3.55
N CYS A 129 6.26 6.69 4.22
CA CYS A 129 7.74 6.71 4.23
C CYS A 129 8.23 5.79 5.35
N PHE A 130 9.09 4.83 5.00
CA PHE A 130 9.47 3.76 5.93
C PHE A 130 10.58 4.12 6.91
N THR A 131 11.36 5.16 6.61
CA THR A 131 12.50 5.62 7.42
C THR A 131 12.94 7.01 6.98
N ALA A 132 13.56 7.77 7.88
CA ALA A 132 14.22 9.04 7.55
C ALA A 132 15.49 8.88 6.68
N ASP A 133 16.08 7.68 6.66
CA ASP A 133 17.26 7.36 5.86
C ASP A 133 16.92 7.26 4.37
N HIS A 134 17.53 8.12 3.56
CA HIS A 134 17.26 8.22 2.13
C HIS A 134 17.77 7.02 1.35
N ASP A 135 18.91 6.47 1.75
CA ASP A 135 19.66 5.47 1.00
C ASP A 135 19.30 4.02 1.43
N ALA A 136 18.37 3.89 2.39
CA ALA A 136 17.86 2.61 2.83
C ALA A 136 16.90 1.97 1.81
N SER A 137 16.59 0.70 2.01
CA SER A 137 15.56 -0.04 1.27
C SER A 137 14.62 -0.73 2.26
N PHE A 138 13.39 -1.05 1.84
CA PHE A 138 12.43 -1.74 2.70
C PHE A 138 12.99 -3.06 3.27
N GLY A 139 13.57 -3.92 2.42
CA GLY A 139 14.23 -5.15 2.86
C GLY A 139 15.47 -4.94 3.75
N GLY A 140 16.12 -3.78 3.65
CA GLY A 140 17.29 -3.39 4.46
C GLY A 140 16.94 -2.87 5.87
N LEU A 141 15.68 -2.55 6.15
CA LEU A 141 15.26 -2.02 7.44
C LEU A 141 15.46 -3.03 8.59
N SER A 142 15.57 -2.52 9.81
CA SER A 142 15.62 -3.37 11.01
C SER A 142 14.29 -4.14 11.17
N THR A 143 14.33 -5.30 11.84
CA THR A 143 13.13 -6.09 12.14
C THR A 143 12.09 -5.25 12.90
N ALA A 144 12.54 -4.43 13.85
CA ALA A 144 11.66 -3.52 14.60
C ALA A 144 10.99 -2.50 13.67
N ARG A 145 11.73 -1.89 12.75
CA ARG A 145 11.18 -0.91 11.80
C ARG A 145 10.21 -1.55 10.81
N LEU A 146 10.50 -2.73 10.28
CA LEU A 146 9.58 -3.48 9.42
C LEU A 146 8.28 -3.82 10.17
N ARG A 147 8.39 -4.25 11.43
CA ARG A 147 7.22 -4.48 12.28
C ARG A 147 6.40 -3.21 12.46
N THR A 148 7.03 -2.06 12.68
CA THR A 148 6.37 -0.75 12.73
C THR A 148 5.63 -0.46 11.42
N VAL A 149 6.24 -0.69 10.25
CA VAL A 149 5.56 -0.49 8.96
C VAL A 149 4.35 -1.42 8.82
N VAL A 150 4.45 -2.70 9.17
CA VAL A 150 3.30 -3.63 9.16
C VAL A 150 2.17 -3.12 10.07
N ASP A 151 2.51 -2.63 11.26
CA ASP A 151 1.52 -2.01 12.17
C ASP A 151 0.88 -0.76 11.56
N VAL A 152 1.66 0.09 10.86
CA VAL A 152 1.15 1.25 10.13
C VAL A 152 0.19 0.81 9.03
N LEU A 153 0.54 -0.17 8.20
CA LEU A 153 -0.33 -0.64 7.12
C LEU A 153 -1.64 -1.24 7.66
N ALA A 154 -1.60 -1.97 8.78
CA ALA A 154 -2.78 -2.48 9.47
C ALA A 154 -3.65 -1.33 10.04
N ASP A 155 -3.04 -0.33 10.66
CA ASP A 155 -3.74 0.83 11.20
C ASP A 155 -4.39 1.69 10.10
N ARG A 156 -3.65 1.97 9.02
CA ARG A 156 -4.18 2.69 7.85
C ARG A 156 -5.28 1.90 7.16
N THR A 157 -5.14 0.58 7.01
CA THR A 157 -6.21 -0.27 6.46
C THR A 157 -7.50 -0.12 7.25
N ARG A 158 -7.42 -0.14 8.58
CA ARG A 158 -8.59 0.04 9.46
C ARG A 158 -9.22 1.43 9.33
N GLU A 159 -8.42 2.50 9.34
CA GLU A 159 -8.96 3.86 9.26
C GLU A 159 -9.53 4.19 7.88
N LEU A 160 -8.85 3.81 6.81
CA LEU A 160 -9.29 4.06 5.45
C LEU A 160 -10.54 3.23 5.10
N SER A 161 -10.66 2.01 5.63
CA SER A 161 -11.87 1.18 5.45
C SER A 161 -13.10 1.75 6.16
N ALA A 162 -12.92 2.65 7.14
CA ALA A 162 -14.02 3.32 7.83
C ALA A 162 -14.49 4.60 7.11
N MET A 163 -13.78 5.03 6.06
CA MET A 163 -14.15 6.21 5.29
C MET A 163 -15.37 5.94 4.41
N ALA A 164 -16.30 6.89 4.38
CA ALA A 164 -17.50 6.78 3.55
C ALA A 164 -17.14 6.70 2.06
N GLY A 165 -17.73 5.72 1.37
CA GLY A 165 -17.55 5.52 -0.07
C GLY A 165 -16.27 4.77 -0.45
N VAL A 166 -15.44 4.32 0.51
CA VAL A 166 -14.30 3.44 0.22
C VAL A 166 -14.77 1.99 0.15
N GLU A 167 -14.54 1.34 -0.99
CA GLU A 167 -14.89 -0.06 -1.24
C GLU A 167 -13.68 -1.01 -1.12
N GLN A 168 -12.46 -0.51 -1.31
CA GLN A 168 -11.24 -1.31 -1.21
C GLN A 168 -10.04 -0.47 -0.77
N VAL A 169 -9.24 -1.00 0.16
CA VAL A 169 -7.95 -0.43 0.56
C VAL A 169 -6.82 -1.29 0.04
N PHE A 170 -5.89 -0.67 -0.69
CA PHE A 170 -4.81 -1.35 -1.40
C PHE A 170 -3.44 -0.73 -1.05
N PRO A 171 -2.73 -1.28 -0.06
CA PRO A 171 -1.34 -0.97 0.20
C PRO A 171 -0.42 -1.59 -0.85
N PHE A 172 0.61 -0.87 -1.26
CA PHE A 172 1.63 -1.38 -2.17
C PHE A 172 2.96 -0.61 -2.06
N GLU A 173 4.03 -1.23 -2.54
CA GLU A 173 5.34 -0.62 -2.74
C GLU A 173 5.79 -0.89 -4.17
N ASN A 174 6.38 0.12 -4.81
CA ASN A 174 7.17 -0.06 -6.01
C ASN A 174 8.62 0.28 -5.67
N ARG A 175 9.56 -0.61 -6.00
CA ARG A 175 11.00 -0.41 -5.83
C ARG A 175 11.72 -0.54 -7.18
N GLY A 176 12.60 0.41 -7.49
CA GLY A 176 13.43 0.41 -8.70
C GLY A 176 12.93 1.35 -9.80
N GLU A 177 13.87 2.06 -10.43
CA GLU A 177 13.57 3.01 -11.52
C GLU A 177 12.97 2.30 -12.74
N GLU A 178 13.38 1.06 -12.97
CA GLU A 178 13.00 0.19 -14.08
C GLU A 178 11.48 -0.06 -14.15
N ILE A 179 10.79 0.09 -13.03
CA ILE A 179 9.34 -0.10 -12.91
C ILE A 179 8.58 1.21 -12.61
N GLY A 180 9.22 2.36 -12.86
CA GLY A 180 8.57 3.67 -12.80
C GLY A 180 8.49 4.29 -11.40
N VAL A 181 9.37 3.89 -10.49
CA VAL A 181 9.57 4.62 -9.23
C VAL A 181 10.11 6.02 -9.55
N THR A 182 9.49 7.03 -8.93
CA THR A 182 9.79 8.45 -9.21
C THR A 182 10.53 9.15 -8.06
N LEU A 183 10.71 8.47 -6.93
CA LEU A 183 11.41 8.93 -5.73
C LEU A 183 12.23 7.76 -5.16
N HIS A 184 13.54 7.91 -5.01
CA HIS A 184 14.42 6.84 -4.51
C HIS A 184 14.23 6.52 -3.03
N HIS A 185 13.79 7.52 -2.25
CA HIS A 185 13.59 7.39 -0.82
C HIS A 185 12.61 6.24 -0.51
N PRO A 186 12.91 5.32 0.41
CA PRO A 186 12.09 4.14 0.68
C PRO A 186 10.69 4.49 1.16
N HIS A 187 9.68 4.19 0.33
CA HIS A 187 8.29 4.48 0.60
C HIS A 187 7.33 3.50 -0.07
N GLY A 188 6.18 3.30 0.57
CA GLY A 188 5.00 2.65 0.01
C GLY A 188 3.89 3.67 -0.26
N GLN A 189 2.79 3.16 -0.77
CA GLN A 189 1.56 3.92 -1.01
C GLN A 189 0.35 3.11 -0.55
N ILE A 190 -0.73 3.81 -0.23
CA ILE A 190 -2.02 3.17 0.06
C ILE A 190 -3.11 3.90 -0.73
N TYR A 191 -3.85 3.16 -1.54
CA TYR A 191 -4.98 3.69 -2.29
C TYR A 191 -6.28 3.15 -1.70
N ALA A 192 -7.16 4.05 -1.27
CA ALA A 192 -8.52 3.77 -0.84
C ALA A 192 -9.47 4.07 -2.01
N TYR A 193 -9.90 3.01 -2.70
CA TYR A 193 -10.70 3.06 -3.92
C TYR A 193 -12.20 3.18 -3.64
N PRO A 194 -12.97 3.93 -4.45
CA PRO A 194 -14.44 3.96 -4.39
C PRO A 194 -15.12 2.80 -5.13
N PHE A 195 -14.35 1.78 -5.50
CA PHE A 195 -14.82 0.60 -6.20
C PHE A 195 -13.88 -0.57 -5.90
N VAL A 196 -14.37 -1.80 -6.07
CA VAL A 196 -13.52 -3.00 -6.04
C VAL A 196 -12.67 -3.03 -7.32
N ALA A 197 -11.35 -3.07 -7.15
CA ALA A 197 -10.40 -3.04 -8.26
C ALA A 197 -10.57 -4.29 -9.16
N PRO A 198 -10.33 -4.18 -10.48
CA PRO A 198 -10.62 -5.25 -11.43
C PRO A 198 -10.00 -6.61 -11.10
N VAL A 199 -8.75 -6.63 -10.64
CA VAL A 199 -8.05 -7.86 -10.25
C VAL A 199 -8.74 -8.51 -9.05
N THR A 200 -9.07 -7.73 -8.02
CA THR A 200 -9.79 -8.20 -6.84
C THR A 200 -11.18 -8.72 -7.22
N ALA A 201 -11.94 -7.97 -8.04
CA ALA A 201 -13.25 -8.41 -8.50
C ALA A 201 -13.19 -9.75 -9.24
N ARG A 202 -12.17 -9.97 -10.07
CA ARG A 202 -11.95 -11.25 -10.77
C ARG A 202 -11.60 -12.39 -9.82
N MET A 203 -10.76 -12.13 -8.82
CA MET A 203 -10.41 -13.12 -7.80
C MET A 203 -11.66 -13.53 -7.01
N LEU A 204 -12.49 -12.56 -6.60
CA LEU A 204 -13.75 -12.83 -5.90
C LEU A 204 -14.75 -13.58 -6.77
N GLU A 205 -14.85 -13.27 -8.06
CA GLU A 205 -15.68 -14.03 -9.01
C GLU A 205 -15.25 -15.51 -9.05
N SER A 206 -13.93 -15.78 -9.06
CA SER A 206 -13.41 -17.14 -8.98
C SER A 206 -13.68 -17.80 -7.63
N ALA A 207 -13.54 -17.06 -6.54
CA ALA A 207 -13.82 -17.55 -5.19
C ALA A 207 -15.30 -17.89 -5.01
N ARG A 208 -16.23 -17.07 -5.55
CA ARG A 208 -17.67 -17.36 -5.59
C ARG A 208 -17.94 -18.69 -6.29
N ARG A 209 -17.44 -18.85 -7.53
CA ARG A 209 -17.61 -20.09 -8.30
C ARG A 209 -17.05 -21.32 -7.56
N HIS A 210 -15.90 -21.18 -6.91
CA HIS A 210 -15.33 -22.27 -6.12
C HIS A 210 -16.20 -22.62 -4.91
N ARG A 211 -16.65 -21.61 -4.16
CA ARG A 211 -17.56 -21.80 -3.02
C ARG A 211 -18.86 -22.49 -3.45
N ASP A 212 -19.41 -22.11 -4.60
CA ASP A 212 -20.68 -22.66 -5.10
C ASP A 212 -20.54 -24.10 -5.63
N SER A 213 -19.35 -24.49 -6.10
CA SER A 213 -19.11 -25.81 -6.73
C SER A 213 -18.44 -26.83 -5.81
N VAL A 214 -17.47 -26.41 -5.00
CA VAL A 214 -16.66 -27.27 -4.11
C VAL A 214 -16.90 -26.94 -2.63
N GLY A 215 -17.25 -25.68 -2.34
CA GLY A 215 -17.37 -25.18 -0.97
C GLY A 215 -16.04 -24.66 -0.41
N GLY A 216 -16.12 -23.88 0.68
CA GLY A 216 -14.95 -23.35 1.37
C GLY A 216 -14.28 -22.16 0.67
N CYS A 217 -13.09 -21.78 1.17
CA CYS A 217 -12.31 -20.66 0.67
C CYS A 217 -11.31 -21.13 -0.41
N LEU A 218 -11.43 -20.56 -1.61
CA LEU A 218 -10.53 -20.86 -2.73
C LEU A 218 -9.06 -20.58 -2.39
N PHE A 219 -8.77 -19.45 -1.77
CA PHE A 219 -7.41 -19.06 -1.40
C PHE A 219 -6.78 -20.05 -0.41
N CYS A 220 -7.53 -20.47 0.62
CA CYS A 220 -7.06 -21.48 1.57
C CYS A 220 -6.83 -22.84 0.87
N ALA A 221 -7.67 -23.20 -0.11
CA ALA A 221 -7.48 -24.43 -0.89
C ALA A 221 -6.20 -24.38 -1.74
N VAL A 222 -5.89 -23.22 -2.33
CA VAL A 222 -4.63 -22.98 -3.08
C VAL A 222 -3.43 -23.07 -2.15
N LEU A 223 -3.45 -22.37 -1.02
CA LEU A 223 -2.37 -22.43 -0.02
C LEU A 223 -2.10 -23.86 0.44
N ALA A 224 -3.15 -24.59 0.84
CA ALA A 224 -3.02 -25.97 1.28
C ALA A 224 -2.50 -26.90 0.16
N ALA A 225 -2.79 -26.61 -1.10
CA ALA A 225 -2.25 -27.37 -2.23
C ALA A 225 -0.74 -27.12 -2.43
N GLU A 226 -0.30 -25.88 -2.26
CA GLU A 226 1.11 -25.51 -2.35
C GLU A 226 1.93 -26.08 -1.18
N GLU A 227 1.39 -26.04 0.05
CA GLU A 227 2.00 -26.68 1.21
C GLU A 227 2.13 -28.21 1.03
N ARG A 228 1.08 -28.88 0.55
CA ARG A 228 1.13 -30.33 0.27
C ARG A 228 2.14 -30.68 -0.82
N ALA A 229 2.27 -29.84 -1.84
CA ALA A 229 3.21 -30.07 -2.91
C ALA A 229 4.66 -29.81 -2.47
N GLY A 230 4.90 -28.75 -1.68
CA GLY A 230 6.20 -28.37 -1.13
C GLY A 230 7.24 -27.87 -2.14
N VAL A 231 7.13 -28.26 -3.42
CA VAL A 231 8.12 -27.98 -4.47
C VAL A 231 8.27 -26.51 -4.87
N ARG A 232 7.33 -25.65 -4.48
CA ARG A 232 7.35 -24.19 -4.76
C ARG A 232 7.39 -23.34 -3.50
N VAL A 233 7.44 -23.94 -2.32
CA VAL A 233 7.56 -23.21 -1.05
C VAL A 233 8.97 -22.62 -0.98
N VAL A 234 9.06 -21.30 -0.83
CA VAL A 234 10.34 -20.58 -0.75
C VAL A 234 10.76 -20.31 0.69
N GLY A 235 9.80 -20.22 1.61
CA GLY A 235 10.05 -20.02 3.03
C GLY A 235 8.76 -20.12 3.86
N THR A 236 8.93 -20.36 5.15
CA THR A 236 7.83 -20.38 6.12
C THR A 236 8.23 -19.64 7.38
N SER A 237 7.23 -19.14 8.10
CA SER A 237 7.35 -18.61 9.45
C SER A 237 6.11 -19.06 10.23
N GLU A 238 6.07 -18.81 11.54
CA GLU A 238 4.92 -19.18 12.36
C GLU A 238 3.64 -18.53 11.82
N GLY A 239 2.69 -19.34 11.34
CA GLY A 239 1.45 -18.84 10.77
C GLY A 239 1.55 -18.25 9.35
N TRP A 240 2.68 -18.38 8.65
CA TRP A 240 2.89 -17.83 7.31
C TRP A 240 3.63 -18.77 6.35
N VAL A 241 3.26 -18.71 5.07
CA VAL A 241 3.92 -19.45 3.99
C VAL A 241 4.20 -18.51 2.83
N ALA A 242 5.43 -18.53 2.34
CA ALA A 242 5.83 -17.89 1.10
C ALA A 242 6.07 -18.97 0.03
N PHE A 243 5.47 -18.81 -1.15
CA PHE A 243 5.62 -19.76 -2.25
C PHE A 243 5.54 -19.07 -3.62
N VAL A 244 6.14 -19.70 -4.63
CA VAL A 244 5.92 -19.32 -6.03
C VAL A 244 4.58 -19.92 -6.48
N PRO A 245 3.60 -19.12 -6.94
CA PRO A 245 2.32 -19.68 -7.40
C PRO A 245 2.52 -20.67 -8.55
N ALA A 246 1.81 -21.79 -8.55
CA ALA A 246 1.83 -22.74 -9.67
C ALA A 246 1.50 -22.09 -11.03
N ALA A 247 0.76 -20.98 -11.03
CA ALA A 247 0.41 -20.18 -12.20
C ALA A 247 0.97 -18.74 -12.10
N ALA A 248 2.23 -18.60 -11.67
CA ALA A 248 2.94 -17.32 -11.64
C ALA A 248 2.92 -16.62 -13.00
N ARG A 249 2.72 -15.30 -12.98
CA ARG A 249 2.67 -14.41 -14.14
C ARG A 249 3.98 -13.68 -14.38
N TRP A 250 4.77 -13.47 -13.31
CA TRP A 250 6.10 -12.88 -13.40
C TRP A 250 7.20 -13.94 -13.28
N PRO A 251 8.38 -13.73 -13.89
CA PRO A 251 9.50 -14.68 -13.80
C PRO A 251 9.90 -14.99 -12.35
N PHE A 252 9.80 -13.98 -11.47
CA PHE A 252 10.11 -14.08 -10.04
C PHE A 252 8.92 -13.56 -9.25
N GLU A 253 7.88 -14.38 -9.14
CA GLU A 253 6.68 -14.10 -8.35
C GLU A 253 6.68 -14.94 -7.08
N VAL A 254 6.48 -14.31 -5.93
CA VAL A 254 6.28 -14.97 -4.65
C VAL A 254 5.01 -14.41 -4.04
N HIS A 255 4.11 -15.30 -3.60
CA HIS A 255 3.00 -14.91 -2.75
C HIS A 255 3.32 -15.26 -1.30
N VAL A 256 2.89 -14.41 -0.37
CA VAL A 256 3.04 -14.62 1.08
C VAL A 256 1.65 -14.62 1.74
N TYR A 257 1.24 -15.76 2.28
CA TYR A 257 -0.08 -15.99 2.85
C TYR A 257 -0.02 -16.31 4.34
N PRO A 258 -0.95 -15.76 5.17
CA PRO A 258 -1.17 -16.27 6.50
C PRO A 258 -1.90 -17.62 6.40
N THR A 259 -1.53 -18.59 7.24
CA THR A 259 -2.19 -19.91 7.24
C THR A 259 -3.60 -19.84 7.81
N ARG A 260 -3.87 -18.86 8.67
CA ARG A 260 -5.21 -18.56 9.16
C ARG A 260 -5.95 -17.70 8.14
N HIS A 261 -7.17 -18.10 7.81
CA HIS A 261 -8.05 -17.32 6.95
C HIS A 261 -8.34 -15.94 7.57
N LEU A 262 -7.87 -14.90 6.89
CA LEU A 262 -7.91 -13.52 7.33
C LEU A 262 -8.29 -12.60 6.17
N PRO A 263 -9.20 -11.63 6.36
CA PRO A 263 -9.64 -10.76 5.28
C PRO A 263 -8.62 -9.69 4.91
N ASP A 264 -7.89 -9.12 5.88
CA ASP A 264 -7.00 -7.98 5.68
C ASP A 264 -5.93 -7.85 6.78
N LEU A 265 -5.02 -6.89 6.60
CA LEU A 265 -3.93 -6.57 7.53
C LEU A 265 -4.44 -6.11 8.90
N ALA A 266 -5.61 -5.47 8.95
CA ALA A 266 -6.18 -5.00 10.21
C ALA A 266 -6.63 -6.16 11.13
N ALA A 267 -6.96 -7.31 10.53
CA ALA A 267 -7.38 -8.51 11.24
C ALA A 267 -6.21 -9.39 11.75
N LEU A 268 -4.96 -9.07 11.39
CA LEU A 268 -3.77 -9.72 11.95
C LEU A 268 -3.61 -9.38 13.43
N ASP A 269 -3.29 -10.37 14.25
CA ASP A 269 -2.86 -10.16 15.63
C ASP A 269 -1.38 -9.79 15.74
N ASP A 270 -0.91 -9.51 16.96
CA ASP A 270 0.47 -9.09 17.17
C ASP A 270 1.49 -10.20 16.85
N ALA A 271 1.15 -11.48 17.08
CA ALA A 271 2.05 -12.60 16.82
C ALA A 271 2.18 -12.86 15.31
N GLU A 272 1.09 -12.79 14.57
CA GLU A 272 1.10 -12.94 13.11
C GLU A 272 1.89 -11.81 12.44
N ARG A 273 1.80 -10.58 12.96
CA ARG A 273 2.62 -9.45 12.47
C ARG A 273 4.09 -9.64 12.77
N ASP A 274 4.45 -10.12 13.96
CA ASP A 274 5.84 -10.43 14.31
C ASP A 274 6.42 -11.53 13.42
N ALA A 275 5.62 -12.58 13.16
CA ALA A 275 6.06 -13.71 12.35
C ALA A 275 6.17 -13.39 10.85
N LEU A 276 5.41 -12.42 10.33
CA LEU A 276 5.50 -11.97 8.95
C LEU A 276 6.86 -11.32 8.62
N VAL A 277 7.38 -10.49 9.53
CA VAL A 277 8.58 -9.68 9.30
C VAL A 277 9.82 -10.48 8.89
N PRO A 278 10.25 -11.54 9.62
CA PRO A 278 11.43 -12.30 9.24
C PRO A 278 11.24 -13.01 7.88
N LEU A 279 10.03 -13.47 7.56
CA LEU A 279 9.74 -14.10 6.27
C LEU A 279 9.83 -13.11 5.11
N LEU A 280 9.24 -11.92 5.25
CA LEU A 280 9.36 -10.85 4.25
C LEU A 280 10.82 -10.47 4.04
N LYS A 281 11.58 -10.33 5.12
CA LYS A 281 13.00 -9.96 5.04
C LYS A 281 13.82 -11.04 4.32
N ASP A 282 13.57 -12.31 4.59
CA ASP A 282 14.22 -13.43 3.90
C ASP A 282 13.88 -13.44 2.40
N VAL A 283 12.59 -13.29 2.03
CA VAL A 283 12.15 -13.25 0.62
C VAL A 283 12.82 -12.10 -0.13
N LEU A 284 12.80 -10.88 0.43
CA LEU A 284 13.39 -9.70 -0.21
C LEU A 284 14.92 -9.80 -0.32
N ALA A 285 15.59 -10.35 0.71
CA ALA A 285 17.03 -10.59 0.65
C ALA A 285 17.41 -11.60 -0.44
N ARG A 286 16.60 -12.63 -0.67
CA ARG A 286 16.80 -13.60 -1.76
C ARG A 286 16.59 -12.98 -3.13
N PHE A 287 15.64 -12.05 -3.27
CA PHE A 287 15.49 -11.29 -4.52
C PHE A 287 16.72 -10.43 -4.81
N ASP A 288 17.22 -9.67 -3.83
CA ASP A 288 18.44 -8.87 -4.01
C ASP A 288 19.68 -9.74 -4.26
N GLY A 289 19.71 -10.97 -3.73
CA GLY A 289 20.79 -11.94 -3.93
C GLY A 289 20.72 -12.73 -5.24
N LEU A 290 19.62 -12.69 -6.00
CA LEU A 290 19.46 -13.54 -7.19
C LEU A 290 20.42 -13.15 -8.32
N PHE A 291 20.72 -11.85 -8.43
CA PHE A 291 21.59 -11.27 -9.46
C PHE A 291 22.70 -10.40 -8.89
N ASP A 292 23.00 -10.55 -7.59
CA ASP A 292 23.97 -9.72 -6.86
C ASP A 292 23.72 -8.20 -7.03
N ALA A 293 22.45 -7.80 -7.12
CA ALA A 293 22.01 -6.42 -7.33
C ALA A 293 20.60 -6.22 -6.76
N PRO A 294 20.26 -5.01 -6.27
CA PRO A 294 18.91 -4.67 -5.83
C PRO A 294 17.87 -5.02 -6.90
N MET A 295 16.93 -5.91 -6.58
CA MET A 295 15.91 -6.32 -7.55
C MET A 295 14.76 -5.30 -7.58
N PRO A 296 14.36 -4.79 -8.76
CA PRO A 296 13.14 -4.02 -8.89
C PRO A 296 11.92 -4.92 -8.71
N TYR A 297 10.94 -4.48 -7.91
CA TYR A 297 9.74 -5.27 -7.62
C TYR A 297 8.51 -4.41 -7.34
N MET A 298 7.34 -5.00 -7.52
CA MET A 298 6.08 -4.50 -6.99
C MET A 298 5.61 -5.45 -5.88
N ALA A 299 5.38 -4.90 -4.68
CA ALA A 299 4.82 -5.61 -3.54
C ALA A 299 3.42 -5.07 -3.29
N THR A 300 2.40 -5.92 -3.33
CA THR A 300 1.00 -5.50 -3.28
C THR A 300 0.20 -6.31 -2.27
N TRP A 301 -0.34 -5.66 -1.24
CA TRP A 301 -1.17 -6.35 -0.25
C TRP A 301 -2.59 -6.48 -0.80
N HIS A 302 -2.92 -7.68 -1.26
CA HIS A 302 -4.25 -8.06 -1.67
C HIS A 302 -5.09 -8.39 -0.44
N GLN A 303 -6.14 -7.60 -0.23
CA GLN A 303 -7.04 -7.71 0.91
C GLN A 303 -8.48 -7.88 0.40
N ALA A 304 -9.34 -8.45 1.22
CA ALA A 304 -10.78 -8.48 0.97
C ALA A 304 -11.33 -7.03 0.85
N PRO A 305 -12.35 -6.79 0.02
CA PRO A 305 -13.04 -5.50 0.01
C PRO A 305 -13.60 -5.12 1.38
N VAL A 306 -14.00 -3.86 1.50
CA VAL A 306 -14.58 -3.33 2.73
C VAL A 306 -15.99 -3.90 2.95
N HIS A 307 -16.79 -4.02 1.88
CA HIS A 307 -18.20 -4.38 1.95
C HIS A 307 -18.57 -5.65 1.18
N GLU A 308 -18.29 -5.70 -0.13
CA GLU A 308 -18.72 -6.80 -1.01
C GLU A 308 -17.86 -8.07 -0.83
N ASP A 309 -18.50 -9.22 -0.63
CA ASP A 309 -17.87 -10.56 -0.62
C ASP A 309 -16.61 -10.65 0.25
N ARG A 310 -16.61 -9.91 1.36
CA ARG A 310 -15.45 -9.81 2.24
C ARG A 310 -15.03 -11.17 2.81
N GLU A 311 -16.00 -12.05 3.05
CA GLU A 311 -15.79 -13.42 3.52
C GLU A 311 -15.17 -14.36 2.47
N LEU A 312 -15.12 -13.95 1.20
CA LEU A 312 -14.44 -14.70 0.15
C LEU A 312 -12.97 -14.33 0.02
N GLY A 313 -12.60 -13.11 0.42
CA GLY A 313 -11.24 -12.63 0.33
C GLY A 313 -10.33 -13.28 1.38
N HIS A 314 -9.06 -13.43 1.02
CA HIS A 314 -8.02 -13.84 1.96
C HIS A 314 -6.77 -12.99 1.70
N LEU A 315 -6.31 -12.32 2.75
CA LEU A 315 -5.10 -11.51 2.78
C LEU A 315 -3.92 -12.30 2.18
N HIS A 316 -3.23 -11.67 1.24
CA HIS A 316 -1.91 -12.10 0.79
C HIS A 316 -1.09 -10.92 0.27
N LEU A 317 0.21 -11.09 0.27
CA LEU A 317 1.17 -10.27 -0.47
C LEU A 317 1.54 -10.97 -1.77
#